data_AF-A0A7C3MKG7-F1
#
_entry.id   AF-A0A7C3MKG7-F1
#
_cell.length_a   1.000
_cell.length_b   1.000
_cell.length_c   1.000
_cell.angle_alpha   90.00
_cell.angle_beta   90.00
_cell.angle_gamma   90.00
#
_symmetry.space_group_name_H-M   'P 1'
#
loop_
_entity.id
_entity.type
_entity.pdbx_description
1 polymer ?
#
loop_
_entity_poly.entity_id
_entity_poly.type
_entity_poly.pdbx_seq_one_letter_code
_entity_poly.pdbx_strand_id
1 'polypeptide(L)'
;MKECKKVRKDIFFAFIEGKGLGKEGEEHLLKCEECKDFFTYLNSVSSASEEVKKRIDDEMGKIEWRVFEREIIEKVREESRKPLRIFPLKNFLLPKYLIPSMAILIIIISVFIYILSIPREGEFFSESQIFDKMEKVSAKNEVLKYFEDSNFLLSSFVEKESIDKYSLKKSKELLLKKRFINQYLEDFPNARQIASKIDFLFMEFQMDGENKEIMRIIERENLILKIKLVKDEIKEMGAL
;
A
#
# COMPACT_ATOMS: atom_id res chain seq x y z
N MET A 1 -2.47 -9.38 41.16
CA MET A 1 -1.79 -9.64 39.86
C MET A 1 -2.73 -9.99 38.70
N LYS A 2 -3.68 -10.95 38.82
CA LYS A 2 -4.59 -11.29 37.69
C LYS A 2 -5.56 -10.14 37.35
N GLU A 3 -6.07 -9.43 38.35
CA GLU A 3 -6.98 -8.30 38.16
C GLU A 3 -6.29 -7.09 37.50
N CYS A 4 -5.07 -6.74 37.90
CA CYS A 4 -4.30 -5.66 37.26
C CYS A 4 -4.01 -5.95 35.77
N LYS A 5 -3.78 -7.22 35.39
CA LYS A 5 -3.62 -7.59 33.97
C LYS A 5 -4.90 -7.38 33.17
N LYS A 6 -6.05 -7.71 33.76
CA LYS A 6 -7.37 -7.50 33.14
C LYS A 6 -7.63 -6.00 32.98
N VAL A 7 -7.47 -5.22 34.05
CA VAL A 7 -7.68 -3.77 34.03
C VAL A 7 -6.72 -3.06 33.08
N ARG A 8 -5.45 -3.49 32.99
CA ARG A 8 -4.50 -2.93 32.02
C ARG A 8 -4.91 -3.21 30.57
N LYS A 9 -5.47 -4.39 30.30
CA LYS A 9 -6.03 -4.76 28.99
C LYS A 9 -7.27 -3.91 28.67
N ASP A 10 -8.15 -3.71 29.65
CA ASP A 10 -9.35 -2.88 29.52
C ASP A 10 -9.00 -1.38 29.31
N ILE A 11 -8.01 -0.84 30.03
CA ILE A 11 -7.45 0.51 29.82
C ILE A 11 -6.93 0.68 28.40
N PHE A 12 -6.18 -0.32 27.91
CA PHE A 12 -5.59 -0.27 26.57
C PHE A 12 -6.66 -0.32 25.46
N PHE A 13 -7.68 -1.16 25.62
CA PHE A 13 -8.81 -1.20 24.68
C PHE A 13 -9.62 0.10 24.71
N ALA A 14 -9.92 0.63 25.89
CA ALA A 14 -10.62 1.91 26.03
C ALA A 14 -9.85 3.05 25.33
N PHE A 15 -8.52 3.08 25.48
CA PHE A 15 -7.65 4.06 24.82
C PHE A 15 -7.65 3.95 23.29
N ILE A 16 -7.59 2.73 22.73
CA ILE A 16 -7.63 2.52 21.27
C ILE A 16 -9.01 2.86 20.69
N GLU A 17 -10.08 2.49 21.38
CA GLU A 17 -11.45 2.74 20.93
C GLU A 17 -11.91 4.19 21.15
N GLY A 18 -11.11 5.02 21.84
CA GLY A 18 -11.49 6.38 22.23
C GLY A 18 -12.70 6.42 23.18
N LYS A 19 -12.94 5.33 23.93
CA LYS A 19 -14.05 5.20 24.87
C LYS A 19 -13.57 5.46 26.29
N GLY A 20 -14.46 5.99 27.13
CA GLY A 20 -14.21 6.12 28.57
C GLY A 20 -14.03 4.75 29.22
N LEU A 21 -13.23 4.70 30.28
CA LEU A 21 -13.10 3.50 31.11
C LEU A 21 -14.45 3.15 31.75
N GLY A 22 -14.76 1.85 31.82
CA GLY A 22 -15.92 1.39 32.59
C GLY A 22 -15.74 1.71 34.08
N LYS A 23 -16.85 1.81 34.83
CA LYS A 23 -16.85 2.14 36.27
C LYS A 23 -15.89 1.27 37.10
N GLU A 24 -15.81 -0.03 36.77
CA GLU A 24 -14.89 -0.97 37.44
C GLU A 24 -13.40 -0.64 37.21
N GLY A 25 -13.06 -0.09 36.05
CA GLY A 25 -11.69 0.32 35.72
C GLY A 25 -11.29 1.62 36.44
N GLU A 26 -12.22 2.58 36.55
CA GLU A 26 -12.00 3.83 37.30
C GLU A 26 -11.82 3.57 38.80
N GLU A 27 -12.61 2.68 39.38
CA GLU A 27 -12.45 2.28 40.79
C GLU A 27 -11.12 1.55 41.06
N HIS A 28 -10.61 0.79 40.08
CA HIS A 28 -9.31 0.11 40.20
C HIS A 28 -8.14 1.08 40.09
N LEU A 29 -8.25 2.12 39.24
CA LEU A 29 -7.25 3.18 39.10
C LEU A 29 -7.06 4.00 40.39
N LEU A 30 -8.08 4.10 41.22
CA LEU A 30 -7.99 4.74 42.54
C LEU A 30 -7.25 3.89 43.57
N LYS A 31 -7.16 2.57 43.38
CA LYS A 31 -6.60 1.61 44.34
C LYS A 31 -5.20 1.12 43.97
N CYS A 32 -4.80 1.20 42.70
CA CYS A 32 -3.54 0.64 42.20
C CYS A 32 -2.66 1.70 41.51
N GLU A 33 -1.51 2.03 42.10
CA GLU A 33 -0.56 3.01 41.56
C GLU A 33 0.08 2.56 40.23
N GLU A 34 0.40 1.27 40.07
CA GLU A 34 0.98 0.76 38.81
C GLU A 34 0.05 0.93 37.60
N CYS A 35 -1.26 0.72 37.80
CA CYS A 35 -2.26 0.90 36.75
C CYS A 35 -2.49 2.39 36.43
N LYS A 36 -2.37 3.25 37.45
CA LYS A 36 -2.44 4.70 37.30
C LYS A 36 -1.27 5.25 36.50
N ASP A 37 -0.06 4.80 36.78
CA ASP A 37 1.13 5.21 36.01
C ASP A 37 1.02 4.78 34.55
N PHE A 38 0.52 3.56 34.29
CA PHE A 38 0.28 3.09 32.93
C PHE A 38 -0.76 3.92 32.18
N PHE A 39 -1.87 4.30 32.84
CA PHE A 39 -2.88 5.17 32.25
C PHE A 39 -2.31 6.57 31.95
N THR A 40 -1.54 7.13 32.88
CA THR A 40 -0.91 8.45 32.73
C THR A 40 0.11 8.46 31.59
N TYR A 41 0.88 7.38 31.44
CA TYR A 41 1.78 7.19 30.32
C TYR A 41 1.04 7.17 28.98
N LEU A 42 -0.03 6.38 28.84
CA LEU A 42 -0.82 6.35 27.60
C LEU A 42 -1.41 7.72 27.25
N ASN A 43 -1.91 8.45 28.25
CA ASN A 43 -2.46 9.79 28.04
C ASN A 43 -1.39 10.83 27.64
N SER A 44 -0.16 10.67 28.12
CA SER A 44 0.96 11.51 27.68
C SER A 44 1.30 11.28 26.19
N VAL A 45 1.23 10.03 25.72
CA VAL A 45 1.49 9.67 24.32
C VAL A 45 0.40 10.19 23.38
N SER A 46 -0.88 10.10 23.77
CA SER A 46 -1.97 10.69 22.96
C SER A 46 -1.83 12.20 22.85
N SER A 47 -1.51 12.89 23.94
CA SER A 47 -1.34 14.35 23.93
C SER A 47 -0.18 14.80 23.03
N ALA A 48 0.94 14.07 23.02
CA ALA A 48 2.06 14.33 22.12
C ALA A 48 1.68 14.10 20.65
N SER A 49 0.89 13.06 20.36
CA SER A 49 0.39 12.79 19.00
C SER A 49 -0.58 13.87 18.52
N GLU A 50 -1.37 14.46 19.41
CA GLU A 50 -2.34 15.49 19.06
C GLU A 50 -1.66 16.82 18.71
N GLU A 51 -0.54 17.14 19.37
CA GLU A 51 0.30 18.29 19.02
C GLU A 51 0.95 18.13 17.63
N VAL A 52 1.42 16.92 17.31
CA VAL A 52 1.95 16.61 15.97
C VAL A 52 0.86 16.70 14.90
N LYS A 53 -0.33 16.18 15.19
CA LYS A 53 -1.47 16.27 14.27
C LYS A 53 -1.83 17.73 13.98
N LYS A 54 -1.92 18.59 15.00
CA LYS A 54 -2.17 20.02 14.81
C LYS A 54 -1.10 20.69 13.95
N ARG A 55 0.19 20.38 14.15
CA ARG A 55 1.26 20.91 13.30
C ARG A 55 1.11 20.49 11.84
N ILE A 56 0.73 19.23 11.59
CA ILE A 56 0.50 18.73 10.21
C ILE A 56 -0.71 19.42 9.60
N ASP A 57 -1.82 19.54 10.34
CA ASP A 57 -3.04 20.21 9.86
C ASP A 57 -2.79 21.71 9.57
N ASP A 58 -2.00 22.38 10.41
CA ASP A 58 -1.60 23.78 10.21
C ASP A 58 -0.71 23.96 8.97
N GLU A 59 0.24 23.06 8.72
CA GLU A 59 1.08 23.09 7.52
C GLU A 59 0.28 22.71 6.26
N MET A 60 -0.62 21.72 6.33
CA MET A 60 -1.49 21.35 5.21
C MET A 60 -2.51 22.44 4.87
N GLY A 61 -2.95 23.23 5.87
CA GLY A 61 -3.82 24.38 5.68
C GLY A 61 -3.15 25.57 4.99
N LYS A 62 -1.82 25.67 5.06
CA LYS A 62 -1.04 26.72 4.35
C LYS A 62 -0.83 26.41 2.87
N ILE A 63 -1.03 25.16 2.45
CA ILE A 63 -0.85 24.74 1.05
C ILE A 63 -2.12 25.09 0.26
N GLU A 64 -2.00 26.01 -0.70
CA GLU A 64 -3.06 26.25 -1.68
C GLU A 64 -3.08 25.13 -2.73
N TRP A 65 -3.74 24.02 -2.41
CA TRP A 65 -3.83 22.82 -3.26
C TRP A 65 -4.26 23.11 -4.70
N ARG A 66 -5.14 24.09 -4.91
CA ARG A 66 -5.59 24.51 -6.25
C ARG A 66 -4.54 25.25 -7.08
N VAL A 67 -3.56 25.89 -6.45
CA VAL A 67 -2.43 26.52 -7.16
C VAL A 67 -1.40 25.45 -7.51
N PHE A 68 -1.11 24.55 -6.58
CA PHE A 68 -0.18 23.44 -6.78
C PHE A 68 -0.62 22.51 -7.92
N GLU A 69 -1.90 22.15 -7.98
CA GLU A 69 -2.46 21.31 -9.05
C GLU A 69 -2.33 21.99 -10.43
N ARG A 70 -2.59 23.30 -10.51
CA ARG A 70 -2.43 24.08 -11.76
C ARG A 70 -0.98 24.14 -12.22
N GLU A 71 -0.04 24.32 -11.30
CA GLU A 71 1.39 24.38 -11.61
C GLU A 71 1.92 23.04 -12.16
N ILE A 72 1.44 21.91 -11.61
CA ILE A 72 1.76 20.58 -12.13
C ILE A 72 1.19 20.38 -13.53
N ILE A 73 -0.08 20.73 -13.75
CA ILE A 73 -0.73 20.59 -15.07
C ILE A 73 -0.03 21.47 -16.12
N GLU A 74 0.37 22.69 -15.76
CA GLU A 74 1.11 23.58 -16.66
C GLU A 74 2.50 23.04 -17.01
N LYS A 75 3.27 22.55 -16.03
CA LYS A 75 4.59 21.95 -16.28
C LYS A 75 4.51 20.71 -17.18
N VAL A 76 3.52 19.85 -16.96
CA VAL A 76 3.30 18.66 -17.81
C VAL A 76 2.85 19.06 -19.23
N ARG A 77 2.03 20.11 -19.36
CA ARG A 77 1.58 20.63 -20.66
C ARG A 77 2.71 21.34 -21.43
N GLU A 78 3.63 22.00 -20.73
CA GLU A 78 4.76 22.69 -21.34
C GLU A 78 5.81 21.69 -21.87
N GLU A 79 6.06 20.61 -21.13
CA GLU A 79 6.97 19.56 -21.55
C GLU A 79 6.43 18.79 -22.78
N SER A 80 5.11 18.57 -22.85
CA SER A 80 4.44 17.91 -23.98
C SER A 80 4.29 18.78 -25.24
N ARG A 81 4.55 20.09 -25.16
CA ARG A 81 4.44 21.03 -26.30
C ARG A 81 5.76 21.33 -26.99
N LYS A 82 6.89 20.76 -26.56
CA LYS A 82 8.18 20.98 -27.23
C LYS A 82 8.15 20.36 -28.64
N PRO A 83 8.18 21.18 -29.72
CA PRO A 83 8.12 20.65 -31.07
C PRO A 83 9.45 19.97 -31.43
N LEU A 84 9.37 18.76 -31.99
CA LEU A 84 10.50 18.11 -32.67
C LEU A 84 11.00 19.05 -33.78
N ARG A 85 12.24 19.53 -33.68
CA ARG A 85 12.87 20.39 -34.70
C ARG A 85 13.08 19.59 -35.98
N ILE A 86 12.18 19.76 -36.94
CA ILE A 86 12.34 19.23 -38.30
C ILE A 86 13.05 20.31 -39.14
N PHE A 87 14.25 20.01 -39.63
CA PHE A 87 15.01 20.89 -40.52
C PHE A 87 14.34 21.00 -41.91
N PRO A 88 14.18 22.21 -42.48
CA PRO A 88 13.55 22.35 -43.79
C PRO A 88 14.52 22.04 -44.94
N LEU A 89 14.44 20.83 -45.52
CA LEU A 89 15.10 20.46 -46.78
C LEU A 89 14.33 21.04 -47.98
N LYS A 90 14.41 22.35 -48.22
CA LYS A 90 13.60 22.97 -49.28
C LYS A 90 14.33 23.31 -50.60
N ASN A 91 15.63 23.04 -50.79
CA ASN A 91 16.29 23.50 -52.03
C ASN A 91 17.38 22.59 -52.63
N PHE A 92 17.41 21.29 -52.33
CA PHE A 92 18.44 20.41 -52.91
C PHE A 92 17.96 19.79 -54.24
N LEU A 93 18.19 20.51 -55.34
CA LEU A 93 18.06 19.97 -56.71
C LEU A 93 19.16 18.93 -56.95
N LEU A 94 18.89 17.68 -56.62
CA LEU A 94 19.78 16.56 -56.91
C LEU A 94 19.71 16.16 -58.39
N PRO A 95 20.86 15.95 -59.06
CA PRO A 95 20.87 15.55 -60.46
C PRO A 95 20.38 14.10 -60.67
N LYS A 96 19.66 13.88 -61.78
CA LYS A 96 18.89 12.64 -62.08
C LYS A 96 19.71 11.35 -62.10
N TYR A 97 21.04 11.43 -62.26
CA TYR A 97 21.95 10.29 -62.33
C TYR A 97 22.37 9.73 -60.95
N LEU A 98 22.08 10.43 -59.85
CA LEU A 98 22.31 9.95 -58.47
C LEU A 98 21.06 9.31 -57.84
N ILE A 99 19.92 9.29 -58.55
CA ILE A 99 18.64 8.76 -58.05
C ILE A 99 18.73 7.27 -57.65
N PRO A 100 19.34 6.34 -58.42
CA PRO A 100 19.34 4.93 -58.02
C PRO A 100 20.29 4.65 -56.85
N SER A 101 21.42 5.36 -56.73
CA SER A 101 22.33 5.18 -55.59
C SER A 101 21.76 5.79 -54.30
N MET A 102 21.06 6.93 -54.42
CA MET A 102 20.36 7.54 -53.30
C MET A 102 19.12 6.73 -52.91
N ALA A 103 18.44 6.06 -53.82
CA ALA A 103 17.34 5.16 -53.46
C ALA A 103 17.84 4.00 -52.57
N ILE A 104 18.99 3.42 -52.90
CA ILE A 104 19.62 2.40 -52.06
C ILE A 104 20.06 2.99 -50.71
N LEU A 105 20.64 4.20 -50.72
CA LEU A 105 21.05 4.87 -49.49
C LEU A 105 19.85 5.25 -48.60
N ILE A 106 18.75 5.70 -49.19
CA ILE A 106 17.50 6.01 -48.51
C ILE A 106 16.84 4.74 -48.00
N ILE A 107 16.89 3.62 -48.74
CA ILE A 107 16.41 2.32 -48.26
C ILE A 107 17.27 1.85 -47.08
N ILE A 108 18.60 1.96 -47.15
CA ILE A 108 19.49 1.62 -46.04
C ILE A 108 19.24 2.54 -44.85
N ILE A 109 19.13 3.86 -45.05
CA ILE A 109 18.85 4.84 -44.00
C ILE A 109 17.44 4.66 -43.43
N SER A 110 16.44 4.35 -44.24
CA SER A 110 15.07 4.11 -43.76
C SER A 110 14.96 2.78 -43.05
N VAL A 111 15.67 1.73 -43.46
CA VAL A 111 15.81 0.48 -42.69
C VAL A 111 16.60 0.74 -41.41
N PHE A 112 17.64 1.58 -41.43
CA PHE A 112 18.41 1.93 -40.25
C PHE A 112 17.61 2.80 -39.27
N ILE A 113 16.82 3.75 -39.79
CA ILE A 113 15.85 4.56 -39.04
C ILE A 113 14.70 3.69 -38.59
N TYR A 114 14.25 2.68 -39.34
CA TYR A 114 13.22 1.75 -38.91
C TYR A 114 13.76 0.81 -37.82
N ILE A 115 15.01 0.38 -37.89
CA ILE A 115 15.71 -0.37 -36.83
C ILE A 115 15.97 0.51 -35.59
N LEU A 116 16.17 1.82 -35.76
CA LEU A 116 16.31 2.80 -34.68
C LEU A 116 14.96 3.33 -34.14
N SER A 117 13.90 3.31 -34.95
CA SER A 117 12.54 3.79 -34.64
C SER A 117 11.57 2.67 -34.31
N ILE A 118 11.94 1.40 -34.51
CA ILE A 118 11.42 0.32 -33.67
C ILE A 118 11.78 0.79 -32.25
N PRO A 119 10.79 1.02 -31.37
CA PRO A 119 11.09 1.40 -30.01
C PRO A 119 11.94 0.26 -29.43
N ARG A 120 13.25 0.47 -29.38
CA ARG A 120 14.07 -0.25 -28.42
C ARG A 120 13.49 0.19 -27.09
N GLU A 121 12.83 -0.72 -26.41
CA GLU A 121 12.51 -0.59 -24.99
C GLU A 121 13.79 -0.09 -24.29
N GLY A 122 13.87 1.21 -24.03
CA GLY A 122 15.15 1.85 -23.73
C GLY A 122 15.33 3.25 -24.32
N GLU A 123 14.30 4.11 -24.30
CA GLU A 123 14.60 5.48 -23.90
C GLU A 123 15.03 5.42 -22.44
N PHE A 124 16.17 6.01 -22.13
CA PHE A 124 16.84 6.00 -20.83
C PHE A 124 15.93 6.53 -19.71
N PHE A 125 14.99 5.72 -19.23
CA PHE A 125 14.81 5.59 -17.79
C PHE A 125 16.19 5.19 -17.29
N SER A 126 16.77 5.97 -16.38
CA SER A 126 18.01 5.53 -15.74
C SER A 126 17.78 4.12 -15.25
N GLU A 127 18.77 3.24 -15.36
CA GLU A 127 18.66 1.84 -14.94
C GLU A 127 18.01 1.75 -13.53
N SER A 128 18.31 2.72 -12.65
CA SER A 128 17.64 2.93 -11.37
C SER A 128 16.11 3.15 -11.43
N GLN A 129 15.56 3.96 -12.34
CA GLN A 129 14.11 4.18 -12.46
C GLN A 129 13.34 2.96 -12.99
N ILE A 130 13.97 2.14 -13.83
CA ILE A 130 13.39 0.85 -14.27
C ILE A 130 13.38 -0.13 -13.10
N PHE A 131 14.48 -0.23 -12.37
CA PHE A 131 14.57 -1.05 -11.16
C PHE A 131 13.56 -0.60 -10.10
N ASP A 132 13.43 0.70 -9.83
CA ASP A 132 12.48 1.24 -8.86
C ASP A 132 11.03 0.95 -9.27
N LYS A 133 10.69 1.07 -10.55
CA LYS A 133 9.35 0.71 -11.06
C LYS A 133 9.09 -0.79 -10.99
N MET A 134 10.07 -1.61 -11.36
CA MET A 134 9.96 -3.06 -11.26
C MET A 134 9.85 -3.52 -9.80
N GLU A 135 10.62 -2.93 -8.90
CA GLU A 135 10.55 -3.20 -7.46
C GLU A 135 9.18 -2.81 -6.91
N LYS A 136 8.66 -1.63 -7.26
CA LYS A 136 7.31 -1.20 -6.86
C LYS A 136 6.21 -2.11 -7.40
N VAL A 137 6.29 -2.53 -8.66
CA VAL A 137 5.32 -3.46 -9.26
C VAL A 137 5.43 -4.85 -8.61
N SER A 138 6.64 -5.32 -8.35
CA SER A 138 6.89 -6.59 -7.66
C SER A 138 6.34 -6.55 -6.23
N ALA A 139 6.65 -5.50 -5.49
CA ALA A 139 6.14 -5.26 -4.14
C ALA A 139 4.61 -5.19 -4.10
N LYS A 140 3.99 -4.47 -5.03
CA LYS A 140 2.53 -4.44 -5.20
C LYS A 140 1.96 -5.83 -5.42
N ASN A 141 2.58 -6.62 -6.31
CA ASN A 141 2.16 -7.99 -6.58
C ASN A 141 2.30 -8.89 -5.34
N GLU A 142 3.34 -8.69 -4.52
CA GLU A 142 3.51 -9.41 -3.26
C GLU A 142 2.45 -9.07 -2.22
N VAL A 143 2.10 -7.78 -2.09
CA VAL A 143 1.00 -7.31 -1.23
C VAL A 143 -0.33 -7.92 -1.69
N LEU A 144 -0.64 -7.84 -2.98
CA LEU A 144 -1.85 -8.43 -3.56
C LEU A 144 -1.91 -9.94 -3.32
N LYS A 145 -0.79 -10.63 -3.52
CA LYS A 145 -0.67 -12.07 -3.29
C LYS A 145 -0.88 -12.43 -1.83
N TYR A 146 -0.38 -11.63 -0.89
CA TYR A 146 -0.65 -11.83 0.54
C TYR A 146 -2.14 -11.73 0.85
N PHE A 147 -2.84 -10.72 0.33
CA PHE A 147 -4.28 -10.59 0.52
C PHE A 147 -5.07 -11.70 -0.18
N GLU A 148 -4.62 -12.19 -1.33
CA GLU A 148 -5.18 -13.37 -2.01
C GLU A 148 -5.06 -14.64 -1.19
N ASP A 149 -3.84 -14.95 -0.78
CA ASP A 149 -3.54 -16.12 0.04
C ASP A 149 -4.33 -16.07 1.36
N SER A 150 -4.45 -14.88 1.96
CA SER A 150 -5.20 -14.67 3.19
C SER A 150 -6.70 -14.81 3.00
N ASN A 151 -7.26 -14.27 1.90
CA ASN A 151 -8.68 -14.39 1.60
C ASN A 151 -9.06 -15.85 1.34
N PHE A 152 -8.25 -16.57 0.56
CA PHE A 152 -8.44 -17.99 0.30
C PHE A 152 -8.43 -18.80 1.61
N LEU A 153 -7.47 -18.52 2.49
CA LEU A 153 -7.36 -19.21 3.77
C LEU A 153 -8.56 -18.91 4.69
N LEU A 154 -8.96 -17.65 4.81
CA LEU A 154 -10.12 -17.24 5.62
C LEU A 154 -11.43 -17.85 5.08
N SER A 155 -11.63 -17.87 3.76
CA SER A 155 -12.77 -18.55 3.15
C SER A 155 -12.77 -20.05 3.44
N SER A 156 -11.59 -20.69 3.39
CA SER A 156 -11.48 -22.12 3.71
C SER A 156 -11.82 -22.44 5.17
N PHE A 157 -11.57 -21.51 6.10
CA PHE A 157 -11.95 -21.65 7.50
C PHE A 157 -13.46 -21.52 7.72
N VAL A 158 -14.10 -20.57 7.03
CA VAL A 158 -15.56 -20.41 7.08
C VAL A 158 -16.26 -21.63 6.49
N GLU A 159 -15.77 -22.14 5.35
CA GLU A 159 -16.41 -23.25 4.63
C GLU A 159 -16.27 -24.61 5.35
N LYS A 160 -15.12 -24.87 5.98
CA LYS A 160 -14.83 -26.17 6.62
C LYS A 160 -15.20 -26.22 8.10
N GLU A 161 -15.52 -25.08 8.72
CA GLU A 161 -15.76 -24.90 10.16
C GLU A 161 -14.70 -25.58 11.07
N SER A 162 -13.51 -25.86 10.53
CA SER A 162 -12.45 -26.62 11.18
C SER A 162 -11.09 -26.19 10.62
N ILE A 163 -10.06 -26.30 11.45
CA ILE A 163 -8.73 -25.80 11.11
C ILE A 163 -7.79 -26.99 10.94
N ASP A 164 -7.43 -27.29 9.70
CA ASP A 164 -6.47 -28.36 9.42
C ASP A 164 -5.02 -27.90 9.64
N LYS A 165 -4.14 -28.89 9.86
CA LYS A 165 -2.70 -28.67 10.10
C LYS A 165 -2.03 -27.91 8.94
N TYR A 166 -2.54 -28.09 7.72
CA TYR A 166 -2.08 -27.36 6.54
C TYR A 166 -2.40 -25.86 6.65
N SER A 167 -3.62 -25.51 7.03
CA SER A 167 -4.05 -24.11 7.15
C SER A 167 -3.43 -23.41 8.36
N LEU A 168 -3.14 -24.14 9.45
CA LEU A 168 -2.29 -23.64 10.54
C LEU A 168 -0.87 -23.35 10.05
N LYS A 169 -0.26 -24.25 9.28
CA LYS A 169 1.06 -23.98 8.71
C LYS A 169 1.02 -22.77 7.77
N LYS A 170 -0.03 -22.65 6.95
CA LYS A 170 -0.20 -21.56 5.98
C LYS A 170 -0.42 -20.21 6.63
N SER A 171 -1.25 -20.14 7.69
CA SER A 171 -1.43 -18.90 8.46
C SER A 171 -0.13 -18.44 9.12
N LYS A 172 0.69 -19.37 9.63
CA LYS A 172 2.03 -19.05 10.15
C LYS A 172 2.98 -18.52 9.07
N GLU A 173 2.95 -19.13 7.87
CA GLU A 173 3.71 -18.62 6.71
C GLU A 173 3.27 -17.20 6.32
N LEU A 174 1.96 -16.91 6.35
CA LEU A 174 1.42 -15.59 6.04
C LEU A 174 1.80 -14.53 7.07
N LEU A 175 1.77 -14.88 8.36
CA LEU A 175 2.26 -14.00 9.44
C LEU A 175 3.73 -13.61 9.23
N LEU A 176 4.58 -14.56 8.83
CA LEU A 176 5.98 -14.28 8.53
C LEU A 176 6.14 -13.44 7.26
N LYS A 177 5.33 -13.72 6.23
CA LYS A 177 5.32 -12.98 4.97
C LYS A 177 4.94 -11.51 5.17
N LYS A 178 4.06 -11.20 6.13
CA LYS A 178 3.70 -9.81 6.45
C LYS A 178 4.92 -8.95 6.80
N ARG A 179 5.91 -9.49 7.50
CA ARG A 179 7.13 -8.75 7.89
C ARG A 179 7.83 -8.12 6.69
N PHE A 180 7.78 -8.77 5.53
CA PHE A 180 8.43 -8.31 4.29
C PHE A 180 7.56 -7.34 3.49
N ILE A 181 6.23 -7.46 3.58
CA ILE A 181 5.31 -6.53 2.89
C ILE A 181 4.96 -5.29 3.71
N ASN A 182 5.31 -5.24 5.00
CA ASN A 182 4.91 -4.17 5.90
C ASN A 182 5.46 -2.79 5.50
N GLN A 183 6.63 -2.76 4.88
CA GLN A 183 7.25 -1.57 4.30
C GLN A 183 6.43 -0.99 3.12
N TYR A 184 5.68 -1.84 2.41
CA TYR A 184 4.86 -1.44 1.26
C TYR A 184 3.39 -1.21 1.66
N LEU A 185 2.99 -1.62 2.87
CA LEU A 185 1.66 -1.32 3.43
C LEU A 185 1.56 0.12 3.96
N GLU A 186 2.67 0.85 4.07
CA GLU A 186 2.67 2.26 4.51
C GLU A 186 1.98 3.18 3.50
N ASP A 187 2.12 2.86 2.21
CA ASP A 187 1.45 3.56 1.11
C ASP A 187 -0.07 3.27 1.06
N PHE A 188 -0.55 2.27 1.81
CA PHE A 188 -1.95 1.82 1.80
C PHE A 188 -2.50 1.69 3.23
N PRO A 189 -2.90 2.79 3.88
CA PRO A 189 -3.33 2.79 5.28
C PRO A 189 -4.54 1.88 5.56
N ASN A 190 -5.49 1.79 4.62
CA ASN A 190 -6.63 0.86 4.70
C ASN A 190 -6.17 -0.60 4.67
N ALA A 191 -5.22 -0.92 3.78
CA ALA A 191 -4.64 -2.26 3.68
C ALA A 191 -3.89 -2.64 4.96
N ARG A 192 -3.17 -1.70 5.58
CA ARG A 192 -2.45 -1.91 6.84
C ARG A 192 -3.39 -2.28 7.99
N GLN A 193 -4.54 -1.60 8.09
CA GLN A 193 -5.55 -1.90 9.10
C GLN A 193 -6.15 -3.30 8.90
N ILE A 194 -6.51 -3.65 7.67
CA ILE A 194 -7.04 -4.98 7.36
C ILE A 194 -5.98 -6.06 7.58
N ALA A 195 -4.74 -5.86 7.15
CA ALA A 195 -3.64 -6.81 7.38
C ALA A 195 -3.36 -7.02 8.88
N SER A 196 -3.59 -6.01 9.72
CA SER A 196 -3.45 -6.15 11.18
C SER A 196 -4.60 -6.94 11.81
N LYS A 197 -5.82 -6.80 11.27
CA LYS A 197 -6.96 -7.65 11.66
C LYS A 197 -6.77 -9.11 11.22
N ILE A 198 -6.29 -9.35 10.00
CA ILE A 198 -5.98 -10.69 9.50
C ILE A 198 -4.92 -11.37 10.38
N ASP A 199 -3.85 -10.66 10.71
CA ASP A 199 -2.81 -11.18 11.59
C ASP A 199 -3.34 -11.58 12.96
N PHE A 200 -4.19 -10.74 13.55
CA PHE A 200 -4.80 -11.05 14.84
C PHE A 200 -5.61 -12.35 14.75
N LEU A 201 -6.42 -12.51 13.70
CA LEU A 201 -7.18 -13.74 13.47
C LEU A 201 -6.27 -14.95 13.27
N PHE A 202 -5.20 -14.81 12.50
CA PHE A 202 -4.22 -15.87 12.30
C PHE A 202 -3.48 -16.23 13.59
N MET A 203 -3.15 -15.27 14.45
CA MET A 203 -2.59 -15.56 15.78
C MET A 203 -3.60 -16.29 16.66
N GLU A 204 -4.86 -15.85 16.68
CA GLU A 204 -5.90 -16.48 17.49
C GLU A 204 -6.17 -17.92 17.03
N PHE A 205 -6.17 -18.18 15.72
CA PHE A 205 -6.27 -19.53 15.17
C PHE A 205 -5.12 -20.45 15.58
N GLN A 206 -3.91 -19.91 15.78
CA GLN A 206 -2.76 -20.71 16.28
C GLN A 206 -2.90 -21.04 17.77
N MET A 207 -3.57 -20.20 18.55
CA MET A 207 -3.67 -20.33 20.00
C MET A 207 -4.83 -21.25 20.41
N ASP A 208 -6.03 -21.01 19.86
CA ASP A 208 -7.25 -21.69 20.32
C ASP A 208 -7.84 -22.67 19.31
N GLY A 209 -7.20 -22.86 18.14
CA GLY A 209 -7.31 -24.05 17.29
C GLY A 209 -8.64 -24.38 16.62
N GLU A 210 -9.77 -23.87 17.10
CA GLU A 210 -11.12 -24.03 16.53
C GLU A 210 -12.09 -23.23 17.41
N ASN A 211 -12.27 -21.96 17.08
CA ASN A 211 -13.21 -21.12 17.82
C ASN A 211 -14.29 -20.60 16.87
N LYS A 212 -15.52 -21.10 17.06
CA LYS A 212 -16.74 -20.65 16.35
C LYS A 212 -16.96 -19.15 16.49
N GLU A 213 -16.42 -18.54 17.54
CA GLU A 213 -16.45 -17.10 17.77
C GLU A 213 -15.57 -16.34 16.77
N ILE A 214 -14.42 -16.89 16.38
CA ILE A 214 -13.55 -16.30 15.34
C ILE A 214 -14.23 -16.36 13.97
N MET A 215 -14.91 -17.46 13.66
CA MET A 215 -15.70 -17.59 12.42
C MET A 215 -16.83 -16.55 12.37
N ARG A 216 -17.55 -16.37 13.47
CA ARG A 216 -18.57 -15.30 13.59
C ARG A 216 -17.98 -13.91 13.44
N ILE A 217 -16.75 -13.65 13.88
CA ILE A 217 -16.09 -12.36 13.69
C ILE A 217 -15.78 -12.13 12.20
N ILE A 218 -15.28 -13.15 11.49
CA ILE A 218 -14.99 -13.09 10.05
C ILE A 218 -16.26 -12.75 9.26
N GLU A 219 -17.37 -13.43 9.58
CA GLU A 219 -18.66 -13.20 8.93
C GLU A 219 -19.27 -11.85 9.31
N ARG A 220 -19.33 -11.53 10.61
CA ARG A 220 -19.95 -10.28 11.12
C ARG A 220 -19.24 -9.04 10.60
N GLU A 221 -17.91 -9.07 10.52
CA GLU A 221 -17.15 -7.93 10.03
C GLU A 221 -17.08 -7.84 8.50
N ASN A 222 -17.65 -8.81 7.77
CA ASN A 222 -17.52 -8.94 6.31
C ASN A 222 -16.05 -8.83 5.85
N LEU A 223 -15.14 -9.49 6.58
CA LEU A 223 -13.70 -9.36 6.36
C LEU A 223 -13.27 -9.78 4.96
N ILE A 224 -13.87 -10.84 4.42
CA ILE A 224 -13.66 -11.32 3.04
C ILE A 224 -14.00 -10.22 2.02
N LEU A 225 -15.12 -9.52 2.21
CA LEU A 225 -15.54 -8.43 1.32
C LEU A 225 -14.58 -7.24 1.42
N LYS A 226 -14.17 -6.87 2.65
CA LYS A 226 -13.23 -5.77 2.88
C LYS A 226 -11.85 -6.07 2.27
N ILE A 227 -11.38 -7.32 2.34
CA ILE A 227 -10.15 -7.74 1.67
C ILE A 227 -10.29 -7.61 0.15
N LYS A 228 -11.44 -7.99 -0.41
CA LYS A 228 -11.71 -7.84 -1.84
C LYS A 228 -11.68 -6.37 -2.27
N LEU A 229 -12.32 -5.48 -1.52
CA LEU A 229 -12.32 -4.04 -1.78
C LEU A 229 -10.90 -3.44 -1.74
N VAL A 230 -10.11 -3.77 -0.73
CA VAL A 230 -8.71 -3.30 -0.64
C VAL A 230 -7.84 -3.85 -1.77
N LYS A 231 -8.08 -5.08 -2.22
CA LYS A 231 -7.38 -5.60 -3.40
C LYS A 231 -7.71 -4.80 -4.67
N ASP A 232 -8.97 -4.43 -4.84
CA ASP A 232 -9.41 -3.65 -5.99
C ASP A 232 -8.84 -2.22 -5.94
N GLU A 233 -8.82 -1.59 -4.76
CA GLU A 233 -8.14 -0.31 -4.51
C GLU A 233 -6.63 -0.37 -4.87
N ILE A 234 -5.91 -1.39 -4.40
CA ILE A 234 -4.48 -1.57 -4.70
C ILE A 234 -4.25 -1.78 -6.20
N LYS A 235 -5.17 -2.48 -6.89
CA LYS A 235 -5.09 -2.66 -8.35
C LYS A 235 -5.26 -1.35 -9.08
N GLU A 236 -6.29 -0.57 -8.75
CA GLU A 236 -6.63 0.71 -9.37
C GLU A 236 -5.55 1.78 -9.16
N MET A 237 -4.99 1.90 -7.95
CA MET A 237 -3.96 2.90 -7.63
C MET A 237 -2.62 2.72 -8.34
N GLY A 238 -2.36 1.55 -8.96
CA GLY A 238 -1.14 1.34 -9.74
C GLY A 238 -1.39 1.08 -11.22
N ALA A 239 -2.48 1.62 -11.77
CA ALA A 239 -2.75 1.71 -13.21
C ALA A 239 -2.44 3.10 -13.80
N LEU A 240 -1.80 3.98 -13.01
CA LEU A 240 -1.35 5.32 -13.38
C LEU A 240 0.18 5.37 -13.54
#